data_AF-A0A847EID6-F1
#
_entry.id   AF-A0A847EID6-F1
#
_cell.length_a   1.000
_cell.length_b   1.000
_cell.length_c   1.000
_cell.angle_alpha   90.00
_cell.angle_beta   90.00
_cell.angle_gamma   90.00
#
_symmetry.space_group_name_H-M   'P 1'
#
loop_
_entity.id
_entity.type
_entity.pdbx_description
1 polymer ?
#
loop_
_entity_poly.entity_id
_entity_poly.type
_entity_poly.pdbx_seq_one_letter_code
_entity_poly.pdbx_strand_id
1 'polypeptide(L)'
;MKLISNLKIGPKMIAGFLLVIVLAGVIGIVSINGLSSLNGAVDEVNTANEISQKALEARNYEKSYVNTQNVIYIDSVTQAMTELKANIDIIGGLGKSKQFGNQIIDDMYAEINEYAAASGLYVEMVNTNNSLLGELGVIGTGFDQVIAQIKSIAERGGEIYLQADKLETTFTLMRVAGVYFVHTPNEAKW
;
A
#
# COMPACT_ATOMS: atom_id res chain seq x y z
N MET A 1 -57.74 -33.86 -27.11
CA MET A 1 -58.14 -34.33 -25.75
C MET A 1 -58.83 -35.70 -25.68
N LYS A 2 -59.26 -36.35 -26.79
CA LYS A 2 -59.94 -37.67 -26.76
C LYS A 2 -59.03 -38.89 -26.54
N LEU A 3 -57.69 -38.73 -26.60
CA LEU A 3 -56.73 -39.83 -26.45
C LEU A 3 -56.38 -40.15 -24.99
N ILE A 4 -56.59 -39.21 -24.06
CA ILE A 4 -56.21 -39.37 -22.63
C ILE A 4 -57.37 -39.96 -21.82
N SER A 5 -58.61 -39.83 -22.29
CA SER A 5 -59.80 -40.27 -21.55
C SER A 5 -59.93 -41.79 -21.47
N ASN A 6 -59.47 -42.55 -22.48
CA ASN A 6 -59.63 -44.01 -22.59
C ASN A 6 -58.43 -44.85 -22.14
N LEU A 7 -57.38 -44.23 -21.59
CA LEU A 7 -56.24 -44.98 -21.04
C LEU A 7 -56.59 -45.61 -19.67
N LYS A 8 -56.19 -46.88 -19.49
CA LYS A 8 -56.26 -47.59 -18.19
C LYS A 8 -55.57 -46.76 -17.10
N ILE A 9 -55.95 -46.94 -15.84
CA ILE A 9 -55.47 -46.14 -14.71
C ILE A 9 -53.94 -46.23 -14.53
N GLY A 10 -53.33 -47.39 -14.78
CA GLY A 10 -51.87 -47.60 -14.67
C GLY A 10 -51.03 -46.64 -15.54
N PRO A 11 -51.23 -46.57 -16.86
CA PRO A 11 -50.54 -45.61 -17.72
C PRO A 11 -50.67 -44.13 -17.31
N LYS A 12 -51.81 -43.73 -16.73
CA LYS A 12 -52.01 -42.34 -16.26
C LYS A 12 -51.13 -42.04 -15.03
N MET A 13 -51.01 -43.00 -14.12
CA MET A 13 -50.11 -42.91 -12.96
C MET A 13 -48.64 -42.83 -13.39
N ILE A 14 -48.23 -43.65 -14.36
CA ILE A 14 -46.86 -43.64 -14.90
C ILE A 14 -46.55 -42.32 -15.61
N ALA A 15 -47.48 -41.79 -16.40
CA ALA A 15 -47.29 -40.51 -17.09
C ALA A 15 -47.16 -39.33 -16.11
N GLY A 16 -47.97 -39.30 -15.05
CA GLY A 16 -47.84 -38.31 -13.98
C GLY A 16 -46.50 -38.40 -13.25
N PHE A 17 -46.05 -39.61 -12.95
CA PHE A 17 -44.75 -39.84 -12.30
C PHE A 17 -43.56 -39.45 -13.19
N LEU A 18 -43.60 -39.78 -14.48
CA LEU A 18 -42.58 -39.36 -15.46
C LEU A 18 -42.46 -37.85 -15.55
N LEU A 19 -43.57 -37.12 -15.51
CA LEU A 19 -43.57 -35.66 -15.53
C LEU A 19 -42.88 -35.08 -14.29
N VAL A 20 -43.11 -35.65 -13.11
CA VAL A 20 -42.43 -35.26 -11.86
C VAL A 20 -40.92 -35.54 -11.95
N ILE A 21 -40.50 -36.67 -12.54
CA ILE A 21 -39.07 -36.97 -12.75
C ILE A 21 -38.42 -35.92 -13.65
N VAL A 22 -39.07 -35.53 -14.75
CA VAL A 22 -38.53 -34.50 -15.66
C VAL A 22 -38.40 -33.16 -14.95
N LEU A 23 -39.41 -32.73 -14.18
CA LEU A 23 -39.35 -31.51 -13.37
C LEU A 23 -38.22 -31.57 -12.33
N ALA A 24 -38.06 -32.71 -11.64
CA ALA A 24 -36.95 -32.90 -10.70
C ALA A 24 -35.58 -32.83 -11.41
N GLY A 25 -35.48 -33.37 -12.62
CA GLY A 25 -34.27 -33.24 -13.45
C GLY A 25 -33.93 -31.80 -13.81
N VAL A 26 -34.93 -31.01 -14.21
CA VAL A 26 -34.75 -29.57 -14.51
C VAL A 26 -34.28 -28.81 -13.26
N ILE A 27 -34.92 -29.05 -12.11
CA ILE A 27 -34.51 -28.44 -10.84
C ILE A 27 -33.07 -28.82 -10.49
N GLY A 28 -32.70 -30.10 -10.66
CA GLY A 28 -31.34 -30.56 -10.42
C GLY A 28 -30.30 -29.84 -11.28
N ILE A 29 -30.58 -29.63 -12.57
CA ILE A 29 -29.70 -28.88 -13.48
C ILE A 29 -29.56 -27.41 -13.03
N VAL A 30 -30.68 -26.75 -12.71
CA VAL A 30 -30.67 -25.36 -12.23
C VAL A 30 -29.91 -25.24 -10.91
N SER A 31 -30.07 -26.21 -9.99
CA SER A 31 -29.34 -26.25 -8.72
C SER A 31 -27.83 -26.39 -8.92
N ILE A 32 -27.37 -27.28 -9.80
CA ILE A 32 -25.93 -27.46 -10.08
C ILE A 32 -25.34 -26.17 -10.68
N ASN A 33 -26.04 -25.57 -11.64
CA ASN A 33 -25.59 -24.32 -12.26
C ASN A 33 -25.56 -23.15 -11.25
N GLY A 34 -26.57 -23.07 -10.36
CA GLY A 34 -26.63 -22.07 -9.30
C GLY A 34 -25.49 -22.21 -8.31
N LEU A 35 -25.17 -23.44 -7.87
CA LEU A 35 -24.04 -23.70 -6.97
C LEU A 35 -22.69 -23.35 -7.63
N SER A 36 -22.52 -23.69 -8.91
CA SER A 36 -21.29 -23.35 -9.64
C SER A 36 -21.10 -21.84 -9.77
N SER A 37 -22.17 -21.08 -10.01
CA SER A 37 -22.11 -19.62 -10.09
C SER A 37 -21.83 -18.98 -8.73
N LEU A 38 -22.40 -19.54 -7.65
CA LEU A 38 -22.19 -19.04 -6.29
C LEU A 38 -20.75 -19.27 -5.84
N ASN A 39 -20.17 -20.43 -6.12
CA ASN A 39 -18.77 -20.72 -5.79
C ASN A 39 -17.82 -19.73 -6.47
N GLY A 40 -18.01 -19.43 -7.77
CA GLY A 40 -17.19 -18.43 -8.46
C GLY A 40 -17.29 -17.04 -7.84
N ALA A 41 -18.49 -16.60 -7.46
CA ALA A 41 -18.68 -15.31 -6.80
C ALA A 41 -18.03 -15.26 -5.39
N VAL A 42 -18.06 -16.38 -4.66
CA VAL A 42 -17.39 -16.48 -3.34
C VAL A 42 -15.87 -16.38 -3.50
N ASP A 43 -15.30 -17.05 -4.49
CA ASP A 43 -13.86 -17.00 -4.77
C ASP A 43 -13.42 -15.56 -5.15
N GLU A 44 -14.17 -14.88 -6.03
CA GLU A 44 -13.91 -13.48 -6.39
C GLU A 44 -13.95 -12.54 -5.17
N VAL A 45 -14.94 -12.69 -4.29
CA VAL A 45 -15.06 -11.87 -3.06
C VAL A 45 -13.92 -12.15 -2.08
N ASN A 46 -13.52 -13.41 -1.93
CA ASN A 46 -12.39 -13.77 -1.06
C ASN A 46 -11.09 -13.16 -1.58
N THR A 47 -10.81 -13.24 -2.88
CA THR A 47 -9.61 -12.62 -3.45
C THR A 47 -9.66 -11.09 -3.35
N ALA A 48 -10.82 -10.46 -3.55
CA ALA A 48 -10.97 -9.02 -3.35
C ALA A 48 -10.70 -8.60 -1.88
N ASN A 49 -11.14 -9.41 -0.92
CA ASN A 49 -10.85 -9.20 0.50
C ASN A 49 -9.35 -9.36 0.80
N GLU A 50 -8.68 -10.36 0.22
CA GLU A 50 -7.23 -10.55 0.34
C GLU A 50 -6.46 -9.36 -0.23
N ILE A 51 -6.86 -8.83 -1.39
CA ILE A 51 -6.27 -7.61 -1.97
C ILE A 51 -6.43 -6.43 -1.01
N SER A 52 -7.63 -6.21 -0.47
CA SER A 52 -7.88 -5.13 0.48
C SER A 52 -6.98 -5.23 1.72
N GLN A 53 -6.84 -6.44 2.27
CA GLN A 53 -5.94 -6.69 3.41
C GLN A 53 -4.48 -6.41 3.06
N LYS A 54 -4.01 -6.88 1.91
CA LYS A 54 -2.63 -6.66 1.45
C LYS A 54 -2.32 -5.19 1.18
N ALA A 55 -3.28 -4.43 0.66
CA ALA A 55 -3.16 -2.98 0.50
C ALA A 55 -3.02 -2.28 1.86
N LEU A 56 -3.77 -2.71 2.86
CA LEU A 56 -3.65 -2.19 4.23
C LEU A 56 -2.31 -2.57 4.86
N GLU A 57 -1.82 -3.79 4.67
CA GLU A 57 -0.50 -4.24 5.12
C GLU A 57 0.61 -3.36 4.53
N ALA A 58 0.60 -3.15 3.21
CA ALA A 58 1.59 -2.29 2.55
C ALA A 58 1.59 -0.87 3.14
N ARG A 59 0.40 -0.29 3.35
CA ARG A 59 0.27 1.03 3.98
C ARG A 59 0.76 1.05 5.43
N ASN A 60 0.57 -0.03 6.18
CA ASN A 60 1.08 -0.15 7.54
C ASN A 60 2.61 -0.24 7.57
N TYR A 61 3.22 -0.98 6.63
CA TYR A 61 4.67 -1.01 6.47
C TYR A 61 5.21 0.37 6.09
N GLU A 62 4.57 1.07 5.15
CA GLU A 62 4.94 2.44 4.78
C GLU A 62 4.92 3.36 6.01
N LYS A 63 3.84 3.37 6.79
CA LYS A 63 3.76 4.17 8.02
C LYS A 63 4.84 3.78 9.04
N SER A 64 5.14 2.49 9.13
CA SER A 64 6.21 2.00 10.01
C SER A 64 7.57 2.52 9.55
N TYR A 65 7.81 2.56 8.24
CA TYR A 65 8.99 3.21 7.67
C TYR A 65 9.01 4.72 7.96
N VAL A 66 7.92 5.44 7.71
CA VAL A 66 7.81 6.89 8.00
C VAL A 66 8.17 7.20 9.45
N ASN A 67 7.70 6.37 10.39
CA ASN A 67 7.91 6.58 11.82
C ASN A 67 9.30 6.15 12.31
N THR A 68 9.89 5.10 11.73
CA THR A 68 11.13 4.47 12.25
C THR A 68 12.34 4.66 11.37
N GLN A 69 12.14 5.04 10.10
CA GLN A 69 13.12 5.08 9.02
C GLN A 69 13.88 3.76 8.82
N ASN A 70 13.34 2.63 9.30
CA ASN A 70 13.98 1.33 9.17
C ASN A 70 13.70 0.73 7.79
N VAL A 71 14.77 0.51 7.02
CA VAL A 71 14.73 -0.01 5.64
C VAL A 71 14.04 -1.35 5.48
N ILE A 72 13.96 -2.18 6.53
CA ILE A 72 13.21 -3.46 6.50
C ILE A 72 11.75 -3.26 6.08
N TYR A 73 11.17 -2.12 6.45
CA TYR A 73 9.80 -1.80 6.08
C TYR A 73 9.65 -1.40 4.61
N ILE A 74 10.70 -0.88 3.95
CA ILE A 74 10.69 -0.60 2.50
C ILE A 74 10.61 -1.92 1.73
N ASP A 75 11.42 -2.90 2.14
CA ASP A 75 11.40 -4.24 1.54
C ASP A 75 10.01 -4.88 1.73
N SER A 76 9.42 -4.70 2.91
CA SER A 76 8.08 -5.19 3.25
C SER A 76 6.98 -4.51 2.39
N VAL A 77 7.07 -3.21 2.14
CA VAL A 77 6.17 -2.49 1.20
C VAL A 77 6.30 -3.09 -0.21
N THR A 78 7.53 -3.27 -0.69
CA THR A 78 7.80 -3.79 -2.04
C THR A 78 7.27 -5.22 -2.20
N GLN A 79 7.45 -6.05 -1.18
CA GLN A 79 6.90 -7.40 -1.15
C GLN A 79 5.37 -7.38 -1.17
N ALA A 80 4.73 -6.58 -0.32
CA ALA A 80 3.27 -6.49 -0.28
C ALA A 80 2.68 -5.99 -1.61
N MET A 81 3.35 -5.05 -2.29
CA MET A 81 2.98 -4.59 -3.64
C MET A 81 3.12 -5.68 -4.70
N THR A 82 4.10 -6.56 -4.57
CA THR A 82 4.29 -7.72 -5.46
C THR A 82 3.20 -8.75 -5.23
N GLU A 83 2.88 -9.06 -3.97
CA GLU A 83 1.79 -9.97 -3.59
C GLU A 83 0.42 -9.44 -4.05
N LEU A 84 0.18 -8.13 -3.94
CA LEU A 84 -1.02 -7.47 -4.49
C LEU A 84 -1.19 -7.70 -5.99
N LYS A 85 -0.13 -7.50 -6.77
CA LYS A 85 -0.13 -7.74 -8.21
C LYS A 85 -0.42 -9.20 -8.53
N ALA A 86 0.20 -10.13 -7.80
CA ALA A 86 -0.06 -11.55 -7.98
C ALA A 86 -1.53 -11.92 -7.68
N ASN A 87 -2.14 -11.33 -6.65
CA ASN A 87 -3.55 -11.54 -6.34
C ASN A 87 -4.48 -10.97 -7.41
N ILE A 88 -4.10 -9.84 -8.02
CA ILE A 88 -4.83 -9.27 -9.16
C ILE A 88 -4.73 -10.18 -10.39
N ASP A 89 -3.55 -10.75 -10.66
CA ASP A 89 -3.36 -11.73 -11.74
C ASP A 89 -4.27 -12.96 -11.55
N ILE A 90 -4.46 -13.41 -10.31
CA ILE A 90 -5.41 -14.51 -9.99
C ILE A 90 -6.83 -14.10 -10.39
N ILE A 91 -7.30 -12.91 -10.05
CA ILE A 91 -8.63 -12.41 -10.47
C ILE A 91 -8.73 -12.32 -12.00
N GLY A 92 -7.68 -11.82 -12.67
CA GLY A 92 -7.63 -11.75 -14.14
C GLY A 92 -7.67 -13.12 -14.81
N GLY A 93 -7.03 -14.12 -14.19
CA GLY A 93 -6.92 -15.50 -14.67
C GLY A 93 -8.13 -16.40 -14.39
N LEU A 94 -8.91 -16.12 -13.33
CA LEU A 94 -10.10 -16.89 -12.93
C LEU A 94 -11.28 -16.83 -13.93
N GLY A 95 -11.09 -16.16 -15.06
CA GLY A 95 -11.97 -16.23 -16.21
C GLY A 95 -12.66 -14.90 -16.45
N LYS A 96 -11.97 -14.00 -17.17
CA LYS A 96 -12.50 -12.81 -17.85
C LYS A 96 -13.80 -12.27 -17.26
N SER A 97 -13.67 -11.50 -16.19
CA SER A 97 -14.25 -10.16 -16.11
C SER A 97 -15.75 -10.01 -16.42
N LYS A 98 -16.59 -11.03 -16.22
CA LYS A 98 -18.04 -10.86 -16.43
C LYS A 98 -18.64 -9.88 -15.41
N GLN A 99 -18.04 -9.81 -14.21
CA GLN A 99 -18.54 -8.99 -13.11
C GLN A 99 -17.72 -7.71 -12.87
N PHE A 100 -16.38 -7.76 -12.96
CA PHE A 100 -15.50 -6.60 -12.72
C PHE A 100 -15.02 -5.87 -13.98
N GLY A 101 -15.11 -6.46 -15.17
CA GLY A 101 -14.57 -5.85 -16.40
C GLY A 101 -13.03 -5.76 -16.40
N ASN A 102 -12.40 -5.85 -17.57
CA ASN A 102 -10.93 -5.74 -17.68
C ASN A 102 -10.41 -4.39 -17.17
N GLN A 103 -11.23 -3.33 -17.27
CA GLN A 103 -10.87 -1.98 -16.86
C GLN A 103 -10.54 -1.89 -15.36
N ILE A 104 -11.29 -2.56 -14.48
CA ILE A 104 -11.03 -2.49 -13.02
C ILE A 104 -9.66 -3.11 -12.71
N ILE A 105 -9.31 -4.21 -13.38
CA ILE A 105 -8.01 -4.86 -13.21
C ILE A 105 -6.88 -3.94 -13.68
N ASP A 106 -7.04 -3.33 -14.85
CA ASP A 106 -6.06 -2.37 -15.39
C ASP A 106 -5.90 -1.15 -14.47
N ASP A 107 -7.01 -0.61 -13.95
CA ASP A 107 -7.02 0.51 -13.01
C ASP A 107 -6.30 0.12 -11.69
N MET A 108 -6.54 -1.09 -11.17
CA MET A 108 -5.86 -1.57 -9.95
C MET A 108 -4.34 -1.69 -10.16
N TYR A 109 -3.88 -2.17 -11.32
CA TYR A 109 -2.45 -2.17 -11.65
C TYR A 109 -1.88 -0.76 -11.72
N ALA A 110 -2.61 0.17 -12.34
CA ALA A 110 -2.18 1.57 -12.45
C ALA A 110 -2.02 2.20 -11.07
N GLU A 111 -3.01 2.06 -10.19
CA GLU A 111 -3.01 2.60 -8.82
C GLU A 111 -1.87 2.00 -7.97
N ILE A 112 -1.63 0.69 -8.07
CA ILE A 112 -0.50 0.06 -7.37
C ILE A 112 0.84 0.59 -7.86
N ASN A 113 0.99 0.78 -9.17
CA ASN A 113 2.23 1.32 -9.73
C ASN A 113 2.44 2.79 -9.34
N GLU A 114 1.38 3.59 -9.34
CA GLU A 114 1.42 4.98 -8.88
C GLU A 114 1.81 5.06 -7.39
N TYR A 115 1.18 4.23 -6.56
CA TYR A 115 1.53 4.14 -5.13
C TYR A 115 2.98 3.71 -4.92
N ALA A 116 3.46 2.69 -5.64
CA ALA A 116 4.84 2.23 -5.54
C ALA A 116 5.84 3.33 -5.96
N ALA A 117 5.53 4.10 -7.00
CA ALA A 117 6.34 5.23 -7.43
C ALA A 117 6.36 6.35 -6.36
N ALA A 118 5.21 6.71 -5.80
CA ALA A 118 5.11 7.70 -4.74
C ALA A 118 5.88 7.28 -3.47
N SER A 119 5.77 6.01 -3.08
CA SER A 119 6.52 5.45 -1.95
C SER A 119 8.04 5.49 -2.20
N GLY A 120 8.48 5.15 -3.41
CA GLY A 120 9.88 5.25 -3.81
C GLY A 120 10.42 6.68 -3.75
N LEU A 121 9.66 7.66 -4.26
CA LEU A 121 10.01 9.08 -4.18
C LEU A 121 10.13 9.56 -2.72
N TYR A 122 9.24 9.11 -1.84
CA TYR A 122 9.32 9.44 -0.42
C TYR A 122 10.62 8.93 0.21
N VAL A 123 10.98 7.67 -0.03
CA VAL A 123 12.24 7.08 0.44
C VAL A 123 13.45 7.87 -0.06
N GLU A 124 13.45 8.27 -1.34
CA GLU A 124 14.52 9.07 -1.95
C GLU A 124 14.66 10.43 -1.26
N MET A 125 13.55 11.12 -0.98
CA MET A 125 13.56 12.40 -0.27
C MET A 125 14.09 12.27 1.16
N VAL A 126 13.72 11.20 1.89
CA VAL A 126 14.24 10.92 3.23
C VAL A 126 15.76 10.69 3.19
N ASN A 127 16.24 9.90 2.23
CA ASN A 127 17.68 9.66 2.06
C ASN A 127 18.44 10.95 1.71
N THR A 128 17.86 11.79 0.86
CA THR A 128 18.43 13.10 0.51
C THR A 128 18.54 14.00 1.74
N ASN A 129 17.47 14.09 2.55
CA ASN A 129 17.49 14.84 3.80
C ASN A 129 18.56 14.32 4.76
N ASN A 130 18.69 13.00 4.91
CA ASN A 130 19.72 12.39 5.75
C ASN A 130 21.14 12.71 5.26
N SER A 131 21.37 12.72 3.95
CA SER A 131 22.65 13.13 3.36
C SER A 131 22.97 14.60 3.67
N LEU A 132 22.00 15.49 3.45
CA LEU A 132 22.16 16.93 3.71
C LEU A 132 22.43 17.22 5.20
N LEU A 133 21.76 16.51 6.11
CA LEU A 133 22.02 16.61 7.54
C LEU A 133 23.43 16.11 7.90
N GLY A 134 23.91 15.06 7.24
CA GLY A 134 25.28 14.58 7.36
C GLY A 134 26.31 15.64 6.92
N GLU A 135 26.10 16.26 5.78
CA GLU A 135 26.95 17.35 5.26
C GLU A 135 26.94 18.56 6.21
N LEU A 136 25.77 18.96 6.71
CA LEU A 136 25.63 20.02 7.71
C LEU A 136 26.39 19.69 9.00
N GLY A 137 26.44 18.40 9.39
CA GLY A 137 27.25 17.90 10.48
C GLY A 137 28.74 18.13 10.27
N VAL A 138 29.26 17.76 9.09
CA VAL A 138 30.68 17.94 8.73
C VAL A 138 31.08 19.42 8.68
N ILE A 139 30.27 20.27 8.04
CA ILE A 139 30.46 21.72 8.02
C ILE A 139 30.47 22.26 9.46
N GLY A 140 29.55 21.75 10.28
CA GLY A 140 29.45 22.00 11.70
C GLY A 140 30.77 21.80 12.43
N THR A 141 31.29 20.58 12.38
CA THR A 141 32.56 20.21 13.03
C THR A 141 33.73 21.04 12.51
N GLY A 142 33.80 21.32 11.21
CA GLY A 142 34.85 22.15 10.63
C GLY A 142 34.79 23.60 11.13
N PHE A 143 33.59 24.17 11.22
CA PHE A 143 33.39 25.51 11.77
C PHE A 143 33.79 25.58 13.26
N ASP A 144 33.38 24.58 14.06
CA ASP A 144 33.70 24.51 15.49
C ASP A 144 35.23 24.46 15.72
N GLN A 145 35.96 23.73 14.86
CA GLN A 145 37.43 23.69 14.88
C GLN A 145 38.06 25.06 14.60
N VAL A 146 37.56 25.79 13.59
CA VAL A 146 38.07 27.13 13.24
C VAL A 146 37.81 28.12 14.37
N ILE A 147 36.61 28.10 14.98
CA ILE A 147 36.30 28.93 16.14
C ILE A 147 37.22 28.62 17.31
N ALA A 148 37.45 27.34 17.61
CA ALA A 148 38.34 26.93 18.69
C ALA A 148 39.77 27.43 18.46
N GLN A 149 40.26 27.41 17.21
CA GLN A 149 41.56 27.97 16.84
C GLN A 149 41.61 29.48 17.11
N ILE A 150 40.60 30.24 16.67
CA ILE A 150 40.50 31.70 16.91
C ILE A 150 40.49 31.99 18.42
N LYS A 151 39.69 31.26 19.20
CA LYS A 151 39.59 31.44 20.65
C LYS A 151 40.87 31.09 21.39
N SER A 152 41.72 30.20 20.86
CA SER A 152 42.98 29.83 21.50
C SER A 152 44.09 30.88 21.35
N ILE A 153 44.02 31.72 20.32
CA ILE A 153 44.98 32.81 20.07
C ILE A 153 44.47 34.18 20.54
N ALA A 154 43.17 34.34 20.75
CA ALA A 154 42.57 35.58 21.22
C ALA A 154 42.61 35.70 22.74
N GLU A 155 42.81 36.92 23.26
CA GLU A 155 42.68 37.19 24.69
C GLU A 155 41.23 36.99 25.13
N ARG A 156 41.04 36.21 26.20
CA ARG A 156 39.71 35.91 26.74
C ARG A 156 39.05 37.19 27.23
N GLY A 157 37.87 37.50 26.70
CA GLY A 157 37.15 38.76 26.99
C GLY A 157 37.55 39.93 26.07
N GLY A 158 38.58 39.77 25.24
CA GLY A 158 38.90 40.69 24.16
C GLY A 158 37.85 40.64 23.04
N GLU A 159 37.82 41.70 22.22
CA GLU A 159 36.81 41.87 21.16
C GLU A 159 36.74 40.67 20.20
N ILE A 160 37.89 40.18 19.73
CA ILE A 160 37.99 39.03 18.81
C ILE A 160 37.37 37.77 19.43
N TYR A 161 37.64 37.52 20.72
CA TYR A 161 37.09 36.36 21.43
C TYR A 161 35.57 36.46 21.52
N LEU A 162 35.04 37.63 21.89
CA LEU A 162 33.60 37.87 22.02
C LEU A 162 32.87 37.73 20.67
N GLN A 163 33.49 38.21 19.58
CA GLN A 163 32.94 38.03 18.24
C GLN A 163 32.92 36.56 17.81
N ALA A 164 33.99 35.80 18.08
CA ALA A 164 34.05 34.37 17.81
C ALA A 164 32.98 33.60 18.61
N ASP A 165 32.78 33.95 19.88
CA ASP A 165 31.75 33.36 20.75
C ASP A 165 30.32 33.62 20.26
N LYS A 166 30.05 34.86 19.81
CA LYS A 166 28.78 35.22 19.20
C LYS A 166 28.53 34.47 17.90
N LEU A 167 29.56 34.31 17.07
CA LEU A 167 29.46 33.60 15.80
C LEU A 167 29.18 32.11 16.04
N GLU A 168 29.85 31.48 17.00
CA GLU A 168 29.59 30.10 17.43
C GLU A 168 28.15 29.88 17.87
N THR A 169 27.67 30.77 18.74
CA THR A 169 26.29 30.70 19.23
C THR A 169 25.29 30.84 18.08
N THR A 170 25.50 31.82 17.20
CA THR A 170 24.61 32.08 16.07
C THR A 170 24.57 30.90 15.09
N PHE A 171 25.74 30.36 14.75
CA PHE A 171 25.86 29.23 13.84
C PHE A 171 25.27 27.94 14.44
N THR A 172 25.47 27.71 15.74
CA THR A 172 24.84 26.59 16.46
C THR A 172 23.32 26.69 16.41
N LEU A 173 22.75 27.87 16.69
CA LEU A 173 21.31 28.09 16.60
C LEU A 173 20.77 27.85 15.18
N MET A 174 21.50 28.31 14.16
CA MET A 174 21.14 28.08 12.75
C MET A 174 21.12 26.58 12.42
N ARG A 175 22.12 25.81 12.88
CA ARG A 175 22.16 24.35 12.67
C ARG A 175 21.00 23.65 13.35
N VAL A 176 20.70 24.03 14.60
CA VAL A 176 19.54 23.50 15.32
C VAL A 176 18.24 23.81 14.55
N ALA A 177 18.06 25.05 14.11
CA ALA A 177 16.91 25.44 13.30
C ALA A 177 16.81 24.63 11.98
N GLY A 178 17.93 24.39 11.30
CA GLY A 178 17.97 23.57 10.08
C GLY A 178 17.55 22.12 10.34
N VAL A 179 18.05 21.50 11.41
CA VAL A 179 17.64 20.14 11.82
C VAL A 179 16.14 20.09 12.11
N TYR A 180 15.63 21.06 12.86
CA TYR A 180 14.21 21.15 13.17
C TYR A 180 13.34 21.38 11.93
N PHE A 181 13.77 22.20 10.98
CA PHE A 181 13.04 22.42 9.73
C PHE A 181 12.90 21.12 8.92
N VAL A 182 13.95 20.30 8.87
CA VAL A 182 13.93 19.00 8.16
C VAL A 182 13.00 17.99 8.84
N HIS A 183 12.97 17.96 10.18
CA HIS A 183 12.11 17.02 10.92
C HIS A 183 10.66 17.49 11.09
N THR A 184 10.43 18.80 11.13
CA THR A 184 9.11 19.41 11.43
C THR A 184 8.81 20.58 10.49
N PRO A 185 8.66 20.34 9.17
CA PRO A 185 8.58 21.40 8.16
C PRO A 185 7.37 22.34 8.30
N ASN A 186 6.32 21.94 9.03
CA ASN A 186 5.05 22.67 9.14
C ASN A 186 4.87 23.48 10.44
N GLU A 187 5.85 23.54 11.33
CA GLU A 187 5.73 24.46 12.46
C GLU A 187 6.00 25.88 11.98
N ALA A 188 5.02 26.79 12.07
CA ALA A 188 5.16 28.22 11.77
C ALA A 188 6.04 28.97 12.81
N LYS A 189 7.05 28.30 13.37
CA LYS A 189 7.82 28.73 14.54
C LYS A 189 9.23 29.25 14.22
N TRP A 190 9.61 29.33 12.95
CA TRP A 190 10.94 29.80 12.53
C TRP A 190 10.88 31.24 12.05
#